data_AF-A0A7L3MB80-F1
#
_entry.id   AF-A0A7L3MB80-F1
#
_cell.length_a   1.000
_cell.length_b   1.000
_cell.length_c   1.000
_cell.angle_alpha   90.00
_cell.angle_beta   90.00
_cell.angle_gamma   90.00
#
_symmetry.space_group_name_H-M   'P 1'
#
loop_
_entity.id
_entity.type
_entity.pdbx_description
1 polymer ?
#
loop_
_entity_poly.entity_id
_entity_poly.type
_entity_poly.pdbx_seq_one_letter_code
_entity_poly.pdbx_strand_id
1 'polypeptide(L)'
;LVQVFRFDTISEKTSDQIHFFFAKLNCRLYKKANKSSELVSANRLFGEKSLVFNETYQNISEIVYGAKLWPLNFKEKPELSRQIINEWVANKTERRITEVIPEGGIDDLTVLVLVNSIYFKGHWKSQFPAPNTKLDIFHKANGETCQVPTMYQESKFHYTFIPQDKVQVLELPYKGDDITMVLVLPSAGTPLENVERNLTSEKLQGWIDSMKEMSLFVYLPRFRVEDSFSVKEKLRKMGLEDLFSPENARLPGIIAEGRTDLYVSEAFHKAFLEVNEEGSEASAATAVTISGRSFPMNRKIFNANRPFLLFIREATLNTIIFMGRIADPC
;
A
#
# COMPACT_ATOMS: atom_id res chain seq x y z
N LEU A 1 2.14 -7.43 -20.71
CA LEU A 1 2.79 -7.42 -19.37
C LEU A 1 3.76 -6.24 -19.23
N VAL A 2 4.85 -6.21 -20.01
CA VAL A 2 5.92 -5.20 -19.90
C VAL A 2 5.39 -3.75 -20.03
N GLN A 3 4.52 -3.47 -21.00
CA GLN A 3 3.93 -2.13 -21.19
C GLN A 3 2.98 -1.72 -20.06
N VAL A 4 2.14 -2.66 -19.59
CA VAL A 4 1.12 -2.39 -18.55
C VAL A 4 1.78 -2.00 -17.22
N PHE A 5 2.86 -2.70 -16.85
CA PHE A 5 3.64 -2.40 -15.66
C PHE A 5 4.79 -1.40 -15.88
N ARG A 6 4.86 -0.77 -17.07
CA ARG A 6 5.87 0.22 -17.45
C ARG A 6 7.33 -0.28 -17.41
N PHE A 7 7.55 -1.60 -17.46
CA PHE A 7 8.91 -2.17 -17.51
C PHE A 7 9.62 -1.91 -18.85
N ASP A 8 8.89 -1.50 -19.88
CA ASP A 8 9.43 -1.07 -21.17
C ASP A 8 10.28 0.21 -21.08
N THR A 9 10.12 0.97 -20.00
CA THR A 9 10.88 2.20 -19.74
C THR A 9 12.25 1.95 -19.09
N ILE A 10 12.54 0.72 -18.66
CA ILE A 10 13.81 0.36 -18.00
C ILE A 10 14.88 0.14 -19.09
N SER A 11 16.09 0.67 -18.85
CA SER A 11 17.22 0.58 -19.78
C SER A 11 17.72 -0.86 -19.99
N GLU A 12 17.73 -1.66 -18.93
CA GLU A 12 18.07 -3.08 -18.95
C GLU A 12 16.79 -3.93 -19.14
N LYS A 13 16.72 -4.65 -20.26
CA LYS A 13 15.46 -5.24 -20.79
C LYS A 13 15.33 -6.75 -20.59
N THR A 14 16.27 -7.43 -19.95
CA THR A 14 16.13 -8.89 -19.77
C THR A 14 15.19 -9.18 -18.61
N SER A 15 14.27 -10.14 -18.78
CA SER A 15 13.30 -10.53 -17.76
C SER A 15 14.00 -10.94 -16.45
N ASP A 16 15.12 -11.65 -16.55
CA ASP A 16 15.89 -12.14 -15.40
C ASP A 16 16.43 -10.99 -14.54
N GLN A 17 16.87 -9.90 -15.17
CA GLN A 17 17.33 -8.71 -14.45
C GLN A 17 16.20 -8.00 -13.74
N ILE A 18 14.99 -7.94 -14.33
CA ILE A 18 13.81 -7.32 -13.69
C ILE A 18 13.48 -8.05 -12.38
N HIS A 19 13.42 -9.38 -12.40
CA HIS A 19 13.17 -10.19 -11.19
C HIS A 19 14.23 -9.91 -10.11
N PHE A 20 15.52 -9.94 -10.49
CA PHE A 20 16.61 -9.64 -9.58
C PHE A 20 16.55 -8.22 -9.00
N PHE A 21 16.26 -7.21 -9.82
CA PHE A 21 16.12 -5.83 -9.36
C PHE A 21 14.93 -5.64 -8.42
N PHE A 22 13.81 -6.33 -8.66
CA PHE A 22 12.69 -6.36 -7.72
C PHE A 22 13.08 -6.95 -6.37
N ALA A 23 13.79 -8.07 -6.34
CA ALA A 23 14.29 -8.63 -5.09
C ALA A 23 15.22 -7.67 -4.37
N LYS A 24 16.15 -7.04 -5.09
CA LYS A 24 17.09 -6.06 -4.53
C LYS A 24 16.36 -4.83 -3.95
N LEU A 25 15.36 -4.31 -4.67
CA LEU A 25 14.52 -3.20 -4.23
C LEU A 25 13.74 -3.59 -2.98
N ASN A 26 13.03 -4.72 -3.00
CA ASN A 26 12.27 -5.23 -1.87
C ASN A 26 13.15 -5.43 -0.63
N CYS A 27 14.31 -6.08 -0.76
CA CYS A 27 15.27 -6.25 0.33
C CYS A 27 15.69 -4.92 0.95
N ARG A 28 15.92 -3.89 0.12
CA ARG A 28 16.24 -2.54 0.62
C ARG A 28 15.04 -1.92 1.37
N LEU A 29 13.84 -2.00 0.80
CA LEU A 29 12.62 -1.43 1.38
C LEU A 29 12.29 -2.11 2.72
N TYR A 30 12.25 -3.44 2.79
CA TYR A 30 12.01 -4.18 4.03
C TYR A 30 13.06 -3.87 5.09
N LYS A 31 14.35 -3.78 4.72
CA LYS A 31 15.42 -3.44 5.67
C LYS A 31 15.26 -2.04 6.28
N LYS A 32 14.75 -1.08 5.50
CA LYS A 32 14.47 0.29 5.99
C LYS A 32 13.18 0.34 6.81
N ALA A 33 12.10 -0.22 6.28
CA ALA A 33 10.80 -0.28 6.94
C ALA A 33 10.87 -0.99 8.29
N ASN A 34 11.57 -2.11 8.42
CA ASN A 34 11.65 -2.87 9.68
C ASN A 34 12.38 -2.13 10.82
N LYS A 35 13.08 -1.02 10.53
CA LYS A 35 13.67 -0.16 11.57
C LYS A 35 12.66 0.82 12.17
N SER A 36 11.60 1.11 11.43
CA SER A 36 10.70 2.25 11.65
C SER A 36 9.22 1.87 11.71
N SER A 37 8.90 0.62 11.35
CA SER A 37 7.55 0.12 11.17
C SER A 37 7.52 -1.41 11.26
N GLU A 38 6.36 -1.94 11.58
CA GLU A 38 5.98 -3.31 11.29
C GLU A 38 5.50 -3.38 9.84
N LEU A 39 6.34 -3.91 8.95
CA LEU A 39 5.97 -4.19 7.57
C LEU A 39 6.03 -5.70 7.34
N VAL A 40 4.86 -6.31 7.13
CA VAL A 40 4.73 -7.74 6.92
C VAL A 40 4.06 -7.99 5.57
N SER A 41 4.55 -8.95 4.80
CA SER A 41 3.94 -9.33 3.54
C SER A 41 3.93 -10.85 3.34
N ALA A 42 2.91 -11.32 2.63
CA ALA A 42 2.81 -12.71 2.21
C ALA A 42 2.43 -12.74 0.72
N ASN A 43 3.39 -13.16 -0.10
CA ASN A 43 3.31 -13.16 -1.56
C ASN A 43 3.61 -14.55 -2.07
N ARG A 44 2.69 -15.15 -2.83
CA ARG A 44 2.91 -16.49 -3.38
C ARG A 44 2.00 -16.80 -4.56
N LEU A 45 2.49 -17.69 -5.41
CA LEU A 45 1.73 -18.34 -6.47
C LEU A 45 1.21 -19.70 -6.00
N PHE A 46 -0.05 -19.97 -6.30
CA PHE A 46 -0.69 -21.25 -6.02
C PHE A 46 -1.21 -21.83 -7.33
N GLY A 47 -0.76 -23.02 -7.69
CA GLY A 47 -1.11 -23.65 -8.95
C GLY A 47 -1.83 -24.98 -8.74
N GLU A 48 -2.60 -25.41 -9.73
CA GLU A 48 -3.29 -26.69 -9.72
C GLU A 48 -2.30 -27.87 -9.68
N LYS A 49 -2.50 -28.81 -8.75
CA LYS A 49 -1.59 -29.94 -8.46
C LYS A 49 -1.40 -30.89 -9.64
N SER A 50 -2.35 -30.94 -10.58
CA SER A 50 -2.26 -31.79 -11.77
C SER A 50 -1.24 -31.30 -12.80
N LEU A 51 -0.67 -30.10 -12.60
CA LEU A 51 0.38 -29.52 -13.42
C LEU A 51 1.77 -29.83 -12.84
N VAL A 52 2.73 -30.05 -13.74
CA VAL A 52 4.14 -30.19 -13.38
C VAL A 52 4.81 -28.84 -13.61
N PHE A 53 5.35 -28.26 -12.54
CA PHE A 53 6.01 -26.96 -12.58
C PHE A 53 7.51 -27.10 -12.87
N ASN A 54 8.07 -26.14 -13.60
CA ASN A 54 9.48 -26.11 -13.94
C ASN A 54 10.35 -25.85 -12.69
N GLU A 55 11.27 -26.77 -12.37
CA GLU A 55 12.14 -26.66 -11.19
C GLU A 55 13.09 -25.46 -11.24
N THR A 56 13.58 -25.07 -12.42
CA THR A 56 14.40 -23.87 -12.57
C THR A 56 13.60 -22.63 -12.17
N TYR A 57 12.34 -22.54 -12.61
CA TYR A 57 11.45 -21.45 -12.21
C TYR A 57 11.19 -21.46 -10.69
N GLN A 58 10.93 -22.64 -10.12
CA GLN A 58 10.70 -22.78 -8.68
C GLN A 58 11.88 -22.28 -7.85
N ASN A 59 13.11 -22.66 -8.23
CA ASN A 59 14.32 -22.24 -7.55
C ASN A 59 14.57 -20.73 -7.68
N ILE A 60 14.33 -20.13 -8.86
CA ILE A 60 14.42 -18.68 -9.05
C ILE A 60 13.37 -17.97 -8.19
N SER A 61 12.13 -18.47 -8.16
CA SER A 61 11.04 -17.89 -7.36
C SER A 61 11.36 -17.92 -5.86
N GLU A 62 11.94 -19.02 -5.37
CA GLU A 62 12.39 -19.11 -3.98
C GLU A 62 13.48 -18.10 -3.64
N ILE A 63 14.48 -17.94 -4.51
CA ILE A 63 15.60 -17.02 -4.29
C ILE A 63 15.14 -15.55 -4.35
N VAL A 64 14.30 -15.20 -5.33
CA VAL A 64 13.94 -13.81 -5.64
C VAL A 64 12.73 -13.35 -4.82
N TYR A 65 11.73 -14.21 -4.66
CA TYR A 65 10.45 -13.88 -4.04
C TYR A 65 10.25 -14.54 -2.67
N GLY A 66 11.20 -15.36 -2.21
CA GLY A 66 11.14 -16.02 -0.91
C GLY A 66 10.13 -17.18 -0.84
N ALA A 67 9.58 -17.61 -1.98
CA ALA A 67 8.61 -18.70 -2.03
C ALA A 67 8.60 -19.41 -3.39
N LYS A 68 8.58 -20.75 -3.34
CA LYS A 68 8.17 -21.59 -4.48
C LYS A 68 6.67 -21.49 -4.72
N LEU A 69 6.23 -21.67 -5.96
CA LEU A 69 4.83 -21.93 -6.29
C LEU A 69 4.35 -23.17 -5.53
N TRP A 70 3.17 -23.08 -4.90
CA TRP A 70 2.58 -24.17 -4.13
C TRP A 70 1.50 -24.90 -4.94
N PRO A 71 1.68 -26.20 -5.25
CA PRO A 71 0.63 -27.02 -5.86
C PRO A 71 -0.53 -27.29 -4.88
N LEU A 72 -1.77 -27.00 -5.27
CA LEU A 72 -3.01 -27.24 -4.50
C LEU A 72 -4.07 -27.93 -5.36
N ASN A 73 -5.10 -28.49 -4.73
CA ASN A 73 -6.14 -29.26 -5.42
C ASN A 73 -7.39 -28.42 -5.67
N PHE A 74 -7.35 -27.53 -6.66
CA PHE A 74 -8.50 -26.71 -7.03
C PHE A 74 -9.59 -27.56 -7.69
N LYS A 75 -9.23 -28.46 -8.61
CA LYS A 75 -10.20 -29.27 -9.37
C LYS A 75 -11.14 -30.12 -8.52
N GLU A 76 -10.63 -30.80 -7.50
CA GLU A 76 -11.45 -31.71 -6.69
C GLU A 76 -11.84 -31.10 -5.34
N LYS A 77 -11.08 -30.11 -4.83
CA LYS A 77 -11.22 -29.57 -3.48
C LYS A 77 -10.96 -28.05 -3.42
N PRO A 78 -11.74 -27.23 -4.17
CA PRO A 78 -11.49 -25.79 -4.26
C PRO A 78 -11.62 -25.09 -2.90
N GLU A 79 -12.67 -25.36 -2.13
CA GLU A 79 -12.86 -24.75 -0.81
C GLU A 79 -11.76 -25.11 0.21
N LEU A 80 -11.28 -26.36 0.21
CA LEU A 80 -10.15 -26.74 1.06
C LEU A 80 -8.88 -25.99 0.65
N SER A 81 -8.64 -25.85 -0.66
CA SER A 81 -7.51 -25.07 -1.17
C SER A 81 -7.61 -23.59 -0.79
N ARG A 82 -8.83 -23.02 -0.80
CA ARG A 82 -9.09 -21.64 -0.35
C ARG A 82 -8.71 -21.46 1.13
N GLN A 83 -9.15 -22.38 1.98
CA GLN A 83 -8.83 -22.38 3.42
C GLN A 83 -7.32 -22.50 3.66
N ILE A 84 -6.63 -23.38 2.93
CA ILE A 84 -5.17 -23.55 3.02
C ILE A 84 -4.45 -22.24 2.66
N ILE A 85 -4.86 -21.56 1.59
CA ILE A 85 -4.26 -20.29 1.17
C ILE A 85 -4.48 -19.21 2.24
N ASN A 86 -5.72 -19.05 2.71
CA ASN A 86 -6.06 -18.06 3.73
C ASN A 86 -5.32 -18.30 5.05
N GLU A 87 -5.21 -19.56 5.48
CA GLU A 87 -4.46 -19.93 6.69
C GLU A 87 -2.96 -19.70 6.52
N TRP A 88 -2.40 -19.95 5.33
CA TRP A 88 -1.00 -19.63 5.04
C TRP A 88 -0.74 -18.13 5.11
N VAL A 89 -1.62 -17.30 4.54
CA VAL A 89 -1.50 -15.84 4.64
C VAL A 89 -1.63 -15.40 6.10
N ALA A 90 -2.63 -15.89 6.83
CA ALA A 90 -2.82 -15.55 8.23
C ALA A 90 -1.56 -15.89 9.04
N ASN A 91 -0.99 -17.08 8.89
CA ASN A 91 0.22 -17.45 9.60
C ASN A 91 1.44 -16.62 9.20
N LYS A 92 1.60 -16.28 7.91
CA LYS A 92 2.70 -15.43 7.44
C LYS A 92 2.56 -13.96 7.85
N THR A 93 1.35 -13.51 8.12
CA THR A 93 1.04 -12.14 8.53
C THR A 93 0.75 -12.02 10.03
N GLU A 94 1.14 -13.01 10.84
CA GLU A 94 0.89 -13.02 12.30
C GLU A 94 -0.60 -12.79 12.65
N ARG A 95 -1.47 -13.32 11.81
CA ARG A 95 -2.94 -13.21 11.83
C ARG A 95 -3.47 -11.79 11.67
N ARG A 96 -2.66 -10.84 11.18
CA ARG A 96 -3.10 -9.48 10.84
C ARG A 96 -3.97 -9.45 9.60
N ILE A 97 -3.72 -10.35 8.64
CA ILE A 97 -4.49 -10.48 7.41
C ILE A 97 -5.12 -11.86 7.39
N THR A 98 -6.43 -11.90 7.62
CA THR A 98 -7.27 -13.09 7.46
C THR A 98 -8.08 -12.97 6.19
N GLU A 99 -8.45 -14.10 5.59
CA GLU A 99 -9.36 -14.13 4.42
C GLU A 99 -8.96 -13.21 3.27
N VAL A 100 -7.90 -13.57 2.54
CA VAL A 100 -7.52 -12.88 1.29
C VAL A 100 -8.39 -13.33 0.12
N ILE A 101 -8.73 -14.61 0.08
CA ILE A 101 -9.61 -15.17 -0.94
C ILE A 101 -11.02 -15.30 -0.35
N PRO A 102 -12.00 -14.55 -0.87
CA PRO A 102 -13.39 -14.64 -0.42
C PRO A 102 -13.98 -16.01 -0.80
N GLU A 103 -15.07 -16.39 -0.14
CA GLU A 103 -15.86 -17.56 -0.54
C GLU A 103 -16.28 -17.46 -2.02
N GLY A 104 -16.17 -18.56 -2.76
CA GLY A 104 -16.41 -18.56 -4.21
C GLY A 104 -15.35 -17.81 -5.04
N GLY A 105 -14.28 -17.28 -4.43
CA GLY A 105 -13.18 -16.62 -5.14
C GLY A 105 -12.31 -17.57 -5.95
N ILE A 106 -12.39 -18.88 -5.69
CA ILE A 106 -11.75 -19.94 -6.49
C ILE A 106 -12.73 -21.11 -6.65
N ASP A 107 -12.58 -21.83 -7.75
CA ASP A 107 -13.47 -22.92 -8.17
C ASP A 107 -12.68 -24.11 -8.76
N ASP A 108 -13.40 -25.12 -9.27
CA ASP A 108 -12.84 -26.32 -9.88
C ASP A 108 -12.16 -26.06 -11.25
N LEU A 109 -12.42 -24.90 -11.87
CA LEU A 109 -11.78 -24.43 -13.10
C LEU A 109 -10.51 -23.60 -12.83
N THR A 110 -10.17 -23.35 -11.57
CA THR A 110 -9.01 -22.56 -11.18
C THR A 110 -7.70 -23.32 -11.45
N VAL A 111 -6.76 -22.65 -12.13
CA VAL A 111 -5.48 -23.21 -12.57
C VAL A 111 -4.30 -22.55 -11.86
N LEU A 112 -4.27 -21.21 -11.79
CA LEU A 112 -3.19 -20.46 -11.16
C LEU A 112 -3.75 -19.22 -10.46
N VAL A 113 -3.39 -19.04 -9.19
CA VAL A 113 -3.82 -17.92 -8.35
C VAL A 113 -2.60 -17.17 -7.84
N LEU A 114 -2.60 -15.84 -8.03
CA LEU A 114 -1.62 -14.94 -7.42
C LEU A 114 -2.22 -14.37 -6.13
N VAL A 115 -1.46 -14.45 -5.04
CA VAL A 115 -1.85 -13.82 -3.77
C VAL A 115 -0.73 -12.88 -3.35
N ASN A 116 -1.08 -11.62 -3.15
CA ASN A 116 -0.20 -10.60 -2.61
C ASN A 116 -0.92 -9.92 -1.44
N SER A 117 -0.33 -10.00 -0.26
CA SER A 117 -0.87 -9.37 0.93
C SER A 117 0.20 -8.60 1.66
N ILE A 118 -0.17 -7.44 2.22
CA ILE A 118 0.79 -6.54 2.86
C ILE A 118 0.12 -5.77 4.01
N TYR A 119 0.79 -5.75 5.15
CA TYR A 119 0.40 -5.02 6.36
C TYR A 119 1.47 -4.00 6.69
N PHE A 120 1.05 -2.77 7.01
CA PHE A 120 1.95 -1.72 7.47
C PHE A 120 1.41 -1.04 8.71
N LYS A 121 2.26 -0.93 9.73
CA LYS A 121 2.07 -0.07 10.89
C LYS A 121 3.39 0.62 11.23
N GLY A 122 3.44 1.94 11.08
CA GLY A 122 4.66 2.72 11.29
C GLY A 122 4.71 3.45 12.63
N HIS A 123 5.92 3.63 13.17
CA HIS A 123 6.17 4.47 14.34
C HIS A 123 6.62 5.86 13.91
N TRP A 124 5.87 6.89 14.27
CA TRP A 124 6.20 8.26 13.89
C TRP A 124 7.58 8.70 14.39
N LYS A 125 8.28 9.53 13.63
CA LYS A 125 9.45 10.25 14.15
C LYS A 125 9.04 11.27 15.21
N SER A 126 7.92 11.94 15.01
CA SER A 126 7.25 12.84 15.96
C SER A 126 5.90 12.24 16.34
N GLN A 127 5.85 11.57 17.49
CA GLN A 127 4.63 10.89 17.94
C GLN A 127 3.52 11.89 18.29
N PHE A 128 2.27 11.44 18.17
CA PHE A 128 1.14 12.20 18.67
C PHE A 128 0.97 11.91 20.17
N PRO A 129 0.89 12.91 21.06
CA PRO A 129 0.63 12.64 22.47
C PRO A 129 -0.77 12.06 22.66
N ALA A 130 -0.88 10.82 23.13
CA ALA A 130 -2.18 10.16 23.36
C ALA A 130 -3.20 10.97 24.20
N PRO A 131 -2.80 11.75 25.22
CA PRO A 131 -3.72 12.63 25.96
C PRO A 131 -4.35 13.75 25.12
N ASN A 132 -3.78 14.07 23.96
CA ASN A 132 -4.31 15.08 23.05
C ASN A 132 -5.35 14.53 22.07
N THR A 133 -5.47 13.20 21.94
CA THR A 133 -6.46 12.58 21.06
C THR A 133 -7.87 12.81 21.61
N LYS A 134 -8.75 13.37 20.80
CA LYS A 134 -10.14 13.68 21.17
C LYS A 134 -11.08 13.27 20.05
N LEU A 135 -12.33 12.98 20.40
CA LEU A 135 -13.37 12.80 19.38
C LEU A 135 -13.58 14.12 18.65
N ASP A 136 -13.50 14.08 17.32
CA ASP A 136 -13.78 15.20 16.43
C ASP A 136 -14.63 14.74 15.25
N ILE A 137 -15.27 15.68 14.57
CA ILE A 137 -16.17 15.39 13.45
C ILE A 137 -15.37 15.17 12.17
N PHE A 138 -15.59 14.05 11.52
CA PHE A 138 -15.15 13.78 10.15
C PHE A 138 -16.34 13.95 9.18
N HIS A 139 -16.13 14.73 8.12
CA HIS A 139 -17.12 15.01 7.08
C HIS A 139 -16.91 14.09 5.88
N LYS A 140 -17.79 13.11 5.68
CA LYS A 140 -17.72 12.14 4.58
C LYS A 140 -18.09 12.76 3.24
N ALA A 141 -17.71 12.10 2.14
CA ALA A 141 -17.99 12.57 0.78
C ALA A 141 -19.50 12.64 0.45
N ASN A 142 -20.32 11.80 1.07
CA ASN A 142 -21.78 11.76 0.88
C ASN A 142 -22.53 12.85 1.68
N GLY A 143 -21.83 13.71 2.42
CA GLY A 143 -22.41 14.75 3.27
C GLY A 143 -22.74 14.30 4.70
N GLU A 144 -22.61 13.00 5.00
CA GLU A 144 -22.74 12.50 6.37
C GLU A 144 -21.53 12.89 7.22
N THR A 145 -21.72 12.84 8.54
CA THR A 145 -20.66 13.10 9.51
C THR A 145 -20.57 11.97 10.51
N CYS A 146 -19.38 11.67 10.99
CA CYS A 146 -19.18 10.74 12.09
C CYS A 146 -18.08 11.25 13.05
N GLN A 147 -18.11 10.81 14.30
CA GLN A 147 -17.11 11.18 15.30
C GLN A 147 -15.98 10.16 15.30
N VAL A 148 -14.74 10.63 15.14
CA VAL A 148 -13.53 9.79 15.16
C VAL A 148 -12.53 10.28 16.19
N PRO A 149 -11.74 9.38 16.80
CA PRO A 149 -10.57 9.79 17.58
C PRO A 149 -9.57 10.51 16.66
N THR A 150 -9.49 11.82 16.82
CA THR A 150 -8.57 12.68 16.08
C THR A 150 -7.35 12.97 16.94
N MET A 151 -6.19 12.54 16.46
CA MET A 151 -4.89 12.78 17.07
C MET A 151 -4.47 14.22 16.77
N TYR A 152 -3.74 14.83 17.72
CA TYR A 152 -3.27 16.20 17.59
C TYR A 152 -1.82 16.37 18.04
N GLN A 153 -1.03 17.07 17.24
CA GLN A 153 0.28 17.57 17.65
C GLN A 153 0.62 18.91 16.97
N GLU A 154 1.53 19.64 17.59
CA GLU A 154 2.19 20.81 17.01
C GLU A 154 3.67 20.49 16.85
N SER A 155 4.19 20.55 15.63
CA SER A 155 5.62 20.30 15.36
C SER A 155 6.02 20.90 14.02
N LYS A 156 7.31 20.77 13.67
CA LYS A 156 7.82 21.16 12.36
C LYS A 156 7.68 20.01 11.37
N PHE A 157 7.02 20.27 10.25
CA PHE A 157 6.83 19.30 9.18
C PHE A 157 7.04 19.94 7.82
N HIS A 158 7.34 19.11 6.82
CA HIS A 158 7.34 19.52 5.43
C HIS A 158 5.89 19.66 4.96
N TYR A 159 5.55 20.86 4.47
CA TYR A 159 4.19 21.19 4.06
C TYR A 159 4.19 22.17 2.89
N THR A 160 3.14 22.10 2.09
CA THR A 160 2.82 23.12 1.08
C THR A 160 1.31 23.22 0.89
N PHE A 161 0.87 24.37 0.39
CA PHE A 161 -0.46 24.54 -0.17
C PHE A 161 -0.30 24.85 -1.66
N ILE A 162 -1.00 24.10 -2.51
CA ILE A 162 -0.96 24.25 -3.97
C ILE A 162 -2.26 24.92 -4.41
N PRO A 163 -2.28 26.25 -4.68
CA PRO A 163 -3.51 26.96 -4.97
C PRO A 163 -4.20 26.51 -6.26
N GLN A 164 -3.41 26.15 -7.28
CA GLN A 164 -3.91 25.71 -8.59
C GLN A 164 -4.73 24.43 -8.48
N ASP A 165 -4.26 23.49 -7.66
CA ASP A 165 -4.90 22.20 -7.42
C ASP A 165 -5.83 22.20 -6.20
N LYS A 166 -5.83 23.29 -5.43
CA LYS A 166 -6.58 23.46 -4.19
C LYS A 166 -6.29 22.35 -3.18
N VAL A 167 -5.05 21.90 -3.07
CA VAL A 167 -4.66 20.84 -2.11
C VAL A 167 -3.65 21.35 -1.07
N GLN A 168 -3.78 20.85 0.15
CA GLN A 168 -2.74 20.88 1.16
C GLN A 168 -1.97 19.56 1.09
N VAL A 169 -0.64 19.63 1.09
CA VAL A 169 0.22 18.45 1.12
C VAL A 169 1.10 18.52 2.36
N LEU A 170 1.08 17.46 3.15
CA LEU A 170 1.83 17.32 4.40
C LEU A 170 2.63 16.03 4.36
N GLU A 171 3.88 16.09 4.78
CA GLU A 171 4.72 14.91 4.97
C GLU A 171 5.02 14.67 6.46
N LEU A 172 4.70 13.46 6.92
CA LEU A 172 4.92 12.96 8.26
C LEU A 172 5.96 11.83 8.22
N PRO A 173 7.20 12.06 8.67
CA PRO A 173 8.22 11.02 8.68
C PRO A 173 7.99 9.96 9.76
N TYR A 174 8.25 8.71 9.42
CA TYR A 174 8.42 7.64 10.42
C TYR A 174 9.83 7.66 11.00
N LYS A 175 10.06 6.90 12.07
CA LYS A 175 11.34 6.81 12.76
C LYS A 175 12.47 6.51 11.76
N GLY A 176 13.58 7.24 11.83
CA GLY A 176 14.73 7.03 10.93
C GLY A 176 14.63 7.70 9.56
N ASP A 177 13.59 8.50 9.29
CA ASP A 177 13.44 9.41 8.13
C ASP A 177 13.41 8.76 6.73
N ASP A 178 13.69 7.46 6.64
CA ASP A 178 13.71 6.71 5.38
C ASP A 178 12.32 6.51 4.77
N ILE A 179 11.31 6.31 5.60
CA ILE A 179 9.92 6.07 5.20
C ILE A 179 9.07 7.23 5.70
N THR A 180 8.24 7.80 4.83
CA THR A 180 7.37 8.93 5.17
C THR A 180 5.95 8.68 4.67
N MET A 181 4.98 9.25 5.38
CA MET A 181 3.59 9.35 4.93
C MET A 181 3.35 10.75 4.35
N VAL A 182 2.93 10.80 3.10
CA VAL A 182 2.47 12.03 2.44
C VAL A 182 0.96 12.02 2.42
N LEU A 183 0.34 13.05 2.98
CA LEU A 183 -1.09 13.27 2.99
C LEU A 183 -1.46 14.38 2.02
N VAL A 184 -2.41 14.11 1.13
CA VAL A 184 -2.96 15.10 0.19
C VAL A 184 -4.41 15.36 0.56
N LEU A 185 -4.65 16.54 1.10
CA LEU A 185 -5.95 16.96 1.61
C LEU A 185 -6.53 18.07 0.71
N PRO A 186 -7.63 17.81 -0.03
CA PRO A 186 -8.30 18.84 -0.82
C PRO A 186 -8.86 19.96 0.07
N SER A 187 -8.92 21.17 -0.47
CA SER A 187 -9.59 22.30 0.17
C SER A 187 -11.08 22.04 0.29
N ALA A 188 -11.73 22.69 1.27
CA ALA A 188 -13.18 22.62 1.41
C ALA A 188 -13.89 22.96 0.08
N GLY A 189 -14.92 22.18 -0.26
CA GLY A 189 -15.66 22.31 -1.52
C GLY A 189 -14.96 21.71 -2.76
N THR A 190 -13.77 21.12 -2.63
CA THR A 190 -13.09 20.39 -3.72
C THR A 190 -13.26 18.88 -3.52
N PRO A 191 -14.00 18.18 -4.41
CA PRO A 191 -14.13 16.72 -4.33
C PRO A 191 -12.78 16.02 -4.50
N LEU A 192 -12.52 15.00 -3.68
CA LEU A 192 -11.28 14.21 -3.74
C LEU A 192 -11.09 13.55 -5.12
N GLU A 193 -12.19 13.11 -5.74
CA GLU A 193 -12.19 12.49 -7.08
C GLU A 193 -11.58 13.40 -8.16
N ASN A 194 -11.74 14.72 -8.04
CA ASN A 194 -11.12 15.67 -8.97
C ASN A 194 -9.60 15.71 -8.82
N VAL A 195 -9.10 15.47 -7.61
CA VAL A 195 -7.66 15.36 -7.35
C VAL A 195 -7.15 14.03 -7.90
N GLU A 196 -7.86 12.92 -7.66
CA GLU A 196 -7.51 11.59 -8.16
C GLU A 196 -7.41 11.53 -9.68
N ARG A 197 -8.40 12.08 -10.41
CA ARG A 197 -8.42 12.07 -11.88
C ARG A 197 -7.28 12.86 -12.53
N ASN A 198 -6.80 13.90 -11.85
CA ASN A 198 -5.76 14.80 -12.34
C ASN A 198 -4.38 14.48 -11.74
N LEU A 199 -4.27 13.41 -10.96
CA LEU A 199 -3.02 13.02 -10.31
C LEU A 199 -2.14 12.27 -11.32
N THR A 200 -0.91 12.76 -11.48
CA THR A 200 0.16 12.06 -12.21
C THR A 200 1.39 11.93 -11.32
N SER A 201 2.31 11.04 -11.69
CA SER A 201 3.57 10.85 -10.96
C SER A 201 4.40 12.15 -10.91
N GLU A 202 4.45 12.89 -12.02
CA GLU A 202 5.17 14.16 -12.11
C GLU A 202 4.54 15.23 -11.21
N LYS A 203 3.21 15.24 -11.16
CA LYS A 203 2.46 16.19 -10.33
C LYS A 203 2.66 15.92 -8.85
N LEU A 204 2.58 14.65 -8.43
CA LEU A 204 2.86 14.25 -7.06
C LEU A 204 4.30 14.59 -6.67
N GLN A 205 5.27 14.31 -7.53
CA GLN A 205 6.66 14.67 -7.30
C GLN A 205 6.84 16.18 -7.17
N GLY A 206 6.24 16.96 -8.07
CA GLY A 206 6.28 18.43 -8.01
C GLY A 206 5.66 19.00 -6.73
N TRP A 207 4.58 18.39 -6.22
CA TRP A 207 4.03 18.76 -4.92
C TRP A 207 5.01 18.45 -3.79
N ILE A 208 5.63 17.27 -3.80
CA ILE A 208 6.62 16.85 -2.79
C ILE A 208 7.82 17.80 -2.77
N ASP A 209 8.39 18.11 -3.94
CA ASP A 209 9.56 18.97 -4.07
C ASP A 209 9.29 20.43 -3.64
N SER A 210 8.02 20.86 -3.68
CA SER A 210 7.62 22.22 -3.28
C SER A 210 7.41 22.39 -1.77
N MET A 211 7.44 21.30 -0.99
CA MET A 211 7.23 21.35 0.45
C MET A 211 8.37 22.07 1.17
N LYS A 212 8.02 22.82 2.21
CA LYS A 212 8.99 23.50 3.08
C LYS A 212 8.72 23.16 4.53
N GLU A 213 9.79 23.03 5.31
CA GLU A 213 9.67 22.83 6.74
C GLU A 213 9.06 24.08 7.40
N MET A 214 7.99 23.90 8.16
CA MET A 214 7.37 24.96 8.97
C MET A 214 6.64 24.38 10.18
N SER A 215 6.28 25.23 11.16
CA SER A 215 5.46 24.79 12.30
C SER A 215 4.00 24.62 11.88
N LEU A 216 3.44 23.42 12.11
CA LEU A 216 2.07 23.08 11.79
C LEU A 216 1.32 22.48 12.98
N PHE A 217 0.04 22.83 13.04
CA PHE A 217 -0.96 22.18 13.87
C PHE A 217 -1.59 21.06 13.04
N VAL A 218 -1.30 19.81 13.39
CA VAL A 218 -1.74 18.64 12.63
C VAL A 218 -2.85 17.93 13.40
N TYR A 219 -4.01 17.80 12.76
CA TYR A 219 -5.12 16.97 13.21
C TYR A 219 -5.29 15.83 12.21
N LEU A 220 -5.14 14.60 12.69
CA LEU A 220 -5.17 13.39 11.88
C LEU A 220 -6.04 12.34 12.58
N PRO A 221 -7.10 11.81 11.95
CA PRO A 221 -7.84 10.69 12.53
C PRO A 221 -6.92 9.49 12.76
N ARG A 222 -7.10 8.82 13.90
CA ARG A 222 -6.65 7.45 14.09
C ARG A 222 -7.57 6.55 13.26
N PHE A 223 -7.01 5.70 12.42
CA PHE A 223 -7.81 4.80 11.59
C PHE A 223 -7.09 3.50 11.30
N ARG A 224 -7.89 2.53 10.87
CA ARG A 224 -7.46 1.20 10.48
C ARG A 224 -8.18 0.87 9.18
N VAL A 225 -7.44 0.70 8.08
CA VAL A 225 -8.00 0.40 6.76
C VAL A 225 -7.56 -0.98 6.32
N GLU A 226 -8.54 -1.76 5.88
CA GLU A 226 -8.37 -3.06 5.25
C GLU A 226 -9.08 -3.00 3.90
N ASP A 227 -8.37 -3.33 2.83
CA ASP A 227 -8.97 -3.41 1.49
C ASP A 227 -8.51 -4.69 0.80
N SER A 228 -9.44 -5.36 0.13
CA SER A 228 -9.20 -6.60 -0.59
C SER A 228 -9.96 -6.61 -1.90
N PHE A 229 -9.27 -6.92 -2.99
CA PHE A 229 -9.86 -6.96 -4.31
C PHE A 229 -9.11 -7.89 -5.26
N SER A 230 -9.83 -8.42 -6.25
CA SER A 230 -9.19 -9.04 -7.41
C SER A 230 -8.60 -7.95 -8.31
N VAL A 231 -7.32 -8.09 -8.67
CA VAL A 231 -6.64 -7.17 -9.60
C VAL A 231 -6.91 -7.54 -11.06
N LYS A 232 -7.46 -8.72 -11.33
CA LYS A 232 -7.69 -9.26 -12.69
C LYS A 232 -8.47 -8.28 -13.57
N GLU A 233 -9.64 -7.84 -13.13
CA GLU A 233 -10.48 -6.94 -13.93
C GLU A 233 -9.81 -5.59 -14.21
N LYS A 234 -9.13 -5.04 -13.21
CA LYS A 234 -8.40 -3.77 -13.33
C LYS A 234 -7.24 -3.91 -14.32
N LEU A 235 -6.45 -4.97 -14.21
CA LEU A 235 -5.31 -5.24 -15.11
C LEU A 235 -5.77 -5.53 -16.54
N ARG A 236 -6.89 -6.23 -16.75
CA ARG A 236 -7.49 -6.42 -18.07
C ARG A 236 -7.89 -5.09 -18.70
N LYS A 237 -8.57 -4.20 -17.94
CA LYS A 237 -8.92 -2.84 -18.40
C LYS A 237 -7.69 -1.99 -18.73
N MET A 238 -6.54 -2.28 -18.15
CA MET A 238 -5.25 -1.65 -18.46
C MET A 238 -4.52 -2.30 -19.67
N GLY A 239 -5.09 -3.34 -20.27
CA GLY A 239 -4.55 -4.02 -21.46
C GLY A 239 -3.82 -5.35 -21.19
N LEU A 240 -3.82 -5.86 -19.96
CA LEU A 240 -3.23 -7.17 -19.65
C LEU A 240 -4.25 -8.29 -19.83
N GLU A 241 -4.66 -8.55 -21.07
CA GLU A 241 -5.72 -9.52 -21.36
C GLU A 241 -5.21 -10.96 -21.46
N ASP A 242 -4.15 -11.19 -22.24
CA ASP A 242 -3.65 -12.54 -22.56
C ASP A 242 -3.28 -13.36 -21.32
N LEU A 243 -2.75 -12.72 -20.28
CA LEU A 243 -2.34 -13.40 -19.04
C LEU A 243 -3.51 -14.12 -18.34
N PHE A 244 -4.73 -13.62 -18.50
CA PHE A 244 -5.94 -14.16 -17.88
C PHE A 244 -6.81 -14.95 -18.88
N SER A 245 -6.33 -15.18 -20.10
CA SER A 245 -7.05 -15.90 -21.15
C SER A 245 -6.53 -17.34 -21.26
N PRO A 246 -7.40 -18.36 -21.13
CA PRO A 246 -7.00 -19.76 -21.32
C PRO A 246 -6.41 -20.04 -22.71
N GLU A 247 -6.86 -19.31 -23.73
CA GLU A 247 -6.46 -19.53 -25.13
C GLU A 247 -5.19 -18.76 -25.51
N ASN A 248 -4.99 -17.56 -24.95
CA ASN A 248 -3.92 -16.66 -25.36
C ASN A 248 -2.73 -16.64 -24.39
N ALA A 249 -2.89 -17.13 -23.16
CA ALA A 249 -1.83 -17.11 -22.17
C ALA A 249 -0.61 -17.94 -22.63
N ARG A 250 0.58 -17.36 -22.49
CA ARG A 250 1.84 -18.02 -22.81
C ARG A 250 2.80 -17.90 -21.63
N LEU A 251 2.81 -18.94 -20.79
CA LEU A 251 3.67 -19.03 -19.59
C LEU A 251 4.60 -20.26 -19.62
N PRO A 252 5.37 -20.49 -20.71
CA PRO A 252 6.15 -21.72 -20.89
C PRO A 252 7.28 -21.90 -19.87
N GLY A 253 7.73 -20.82 -19.24
CA GLY A 253 8.77 -20.89 -18.20
C GLY A 253 8.28 -21.46 -16.86
N ILE A 254 6.96 -21.51 -16.62
CA ILE A 254 6.39 -21.92 -15.33
C ILE A 254 6.04 -23.42 -15.32
N ILE A 255 5.61 -23.97 -16.45
CA ILE A 255 5.24 -25.38 -16.62
C ILE A 255 6.40 -26.16 -17.22
N ALA A 256 6.56 -27.43 -16.82
CA ALA A 256 7.48 -28.37 -17.45
C ALA A 256 6.95 -28.82 -18.84
N GLU A 257 7.84 -29.07 -19.79
CA GLU A 257 7.53 -29.28 -21.23
C GLU A 257 6.28 -30.14 -21.52
N GLY A 258 5.47 -29.72 -22.49
CA GLY A 258 4.36 -30.51 -23.06
C GLY A 258 2.94 -30.02 -22.78
N ARG A 259 2.77 -28.97 -21.96
CA ARG A 259 1.46 -28.33 -21.70
C ARG A 259 1.49 -26.82 -21.91
N THR A 260 0.43 -26.29 -22.52
CA THR A 260 0.28 -24.87 -22.86
C THR A 260 -0.97 -24.23 -22.22
N ASP A 261 -1.68 -24.96 -21.37
CA ASP A 261 -2.97 -24.58 -20.77
C ASP A 261 -2.83 -23.77 -19.47
N LEU A 262 -1.67 -23.13 -19.22
CA LEU A 262 -1.46 -22.27 -18.06
C LEU A 262 -1.88 -20.83 -18.34
N TYR A 263 -2.84 -20.36 -17.57
CA TYR A 263 -3.23 -18.96 -17.49
C TYR A 263 -3.43 -18.58 -16.01
N VAL A 264 -3.39 -17.28 -15.72
CA VAL A 264 -3.75 -16.78 -14.40
C VAL A 264 -5.27 -16.77 -14.28
N SER A 265 -5.82 -17.59 -13.40
CA SER A 265 -7.25 -17.64 -13.14
C SER A 265 -7.68 -16.41 -12.34
N GLU A 266 -7.02 -16.14 -11.22
CA GLU A 266 -7.31 -15.00 -10.36
C GLU A 266 -6.04 -14.41 -9.75
N ALA A 267 -6.12 -13.15 -9.35
CA ALA A 267 -5.04 -12.45 -8.68
C ALA A 267 -5.62 -11.57 -7.57
N PHE A 268 -5.35 -11.92 -6.32
CA PHE A 268 -5.89 -11.26 -5.14
C PHE A 268 -4.84 -10.36 -4.50
N HIS A 269 -5.23 -9.11 -4.24
CA HIS A 269 -4.48 -8.18 -3.42
C HIS A 269 -5.25 -7.88 -2.14
N LYS A 270 -4.56 -7.92 -1.00
CA LYS A 270 -5.12 -7.47 0.28
C LYS A 270 -4.12 -6.61 1.04
N ALA A 271 -4.49 -5.37 1.31
CA ALA A 271 -3.64 -4.41 1.99
C ALA A 271 -4.25 -3.99 3.32
N PHE A 272 -3.37 -3.78 4.30
CA PHE A 272 -3.71 -3.38 5.64
C PHE A 272 -2.86 -2.20 6.08
N LEU A 273 -3.51 -1.14 6.58
CA LEU A 273 -2.85 0.04 7.14
C LEU A 273 -3.43 0.40 8.50
N GLU A 274 -2.58 0.49 9.52
CA GLU A 274 -2.94 0.98 10.84
C GLU A 274 -2.19 2.29 11.13
N VAL A 275 -2.95 3.34 11.47
CA VAL A 275 -2.44 4.66 11.84
C VAL A 275 -2.92 5.03 13.23
N ASN A 276 -1.97 5.18 14.15
CA ASN A 276 -2.21 5.54 15.55
C ASN A 276 -1.16 6.56 16.04
N GLU A 277 -1.14 6.81 17.35
CA GLU A 277 -0.30 7.82 17.98
C GLU A 277 1.18 7.41 18.11
N GLU A 278 1.46 6.11 18.02
CA GLU A 278 2.74 5.52 18.43
C GLU A 278 3.91 6.05 17.59
N GLY A 279 5.02 6.35 18.27
CA GLY A 279 6.22 6.88 17.63
C GLY A 279 7.37 7.05 18.61
N SER A 280 8.33 7.91 18.25
CA SER A 280 9.43 8.26 19.13
C SER A 280 9.03 9.37 20.10
N GLU A 281 9.07 9.05 21.40
CA GLU A 281 8.73 9.97 22.50
C GLU A 281 9.68 11.17 22.61
N ALA A 282 10.95 10.99 22.27
CA ALA A 282 11.99 12.02 22.39
C ALA A 282 11.69 13.31 21.58
N SER A 283 10.93 13.20 20.49
CA SER A 283 10.54 14.35 19.65
C SER A 283 9.32 15.10 20.19
N ALA A 284 8.47 14.47 21.03
CA ALA A 284 7.29 15.11 21.60
C ALA A 284 7.68 16.08 22.73
N ALA A 285 8.76 15.80 23.46
CA ALA A 285 9.23 16.62 24.58
C ALA A 285 9.78 17.99 24.14
N THR A 286 10.28 18.11 22.90
CA THR A 286 10.87 19.37 22.39
C THR A 286 9.83 20.35 21.83
N ALA A 287 8.59 19.90 21.59
CA ALA A 287 7.50 20.74 21.07
C ALA A 287 6.71 21.46 22.18
N VAL A 288 6.69 20.92 23.41
CA VAL A 288 5.95 21.48 24.54
C VAL A 288 6.82 22.46 25.34
N THR A 289 7.43 23.44 24.66
CA THR A 289 7.90 24.66 25.34
C THR A 289 6.94 25.78 24.96
N ILE A 290 5.85 25.91 25.72
CA ILE A 290 4.91 27.04 25.61
C ILE A 290 5.66 28.31 26.02
N SER A 291 6.39 28.87 25.06
CA SER A 291 7.10 30.13 25.20
C SER A 291 6.18 31.23 24.70
N GLY A 292 5.52 31.91 25.64
CA GLY A 292 4.89 33.21 25.41
C GLY A 292 3.36 33.20 25.29
N ARG A 293 2.71 34.05 26.08
CA ARG A 293 1.26 34.34 26.12
C ARG A 293 0.74 35.11 24.88
N SER A 294 1.39 34.96 23.73
CA SER A 294 1.01 35.60 22.48
C SER A 294 0.61 34.51 21.49
N PHE A 295 -0.69 34.25 21.35
CA PHE A 295 -1.20 33.35 20.32
C PHE A 295 -0.76 33.88 18.95
N PRO A 296 0.09 33.16 18.19
CA PRO A 296 0.54 33.65 16.89
C PRO A 296 -0.66 33.75 15.94
N MET A 297 -0.88 34.93 15.37
CA MET A 297 -2.07 35.28 14.59
C MET A 297 -2.17 34.52 13.23
N ASN A 298 -1.12 33.78 12.85
CA ASN A 298 -0.98 33.10 11.55
C ASN A 298 -0.60 31.61 11.71
N ARG A 299 -1.37 30.84 12.51
CA ARG A 299 -1.16 29.39 12.62
C ARG A 299 -1.51 28.67 11.32
N LYS A 300 -0.60 27.84 10.82
CA LYS A 300 -0.88 26.92 9.70
C LYS A 300 -1.44 25.62 10.27
N ILE A 301 -2.67 25.31 9.86
CA ILE A 301 -3.43 24.15 10.33
C ILE A 301 -3.59 23.18 9.17
N PHE A 302 -3.25 21.93 9.41
CA PHE A 302 -3.62 20.80 8.57
C PHE A 302 -4.64 19.96 9.35
N ASN A 303 -5.91 20.04 8.95
CA ASN A 303 -6.98 19.29 9.60
C ASN A 303 -7.62 18.30 8.63
N ALA A 304 -7.25 17.02 8.78
CA ALA A 304 -7.71 15.91 7.96
C ALA A 304 -9.09 15.38 8.41
N ASN A 305 -10.06 16.28 8.54
CA ASN A 305 -11.43 15.99 8.95
C ASN A 305 -12.40 15.74 7.79
N ARG A 306 -11.89 15.36 6.62
CA ARG A 306 -12.63 15.09 5.38
C ARG A 306 -11.79 14.22 4.46
N PRO A 307 -12.34 13.58 3.42
CA PRO A 307 -11.60 12.64 2.59
C PRO A 307 -10.26 13.16 2.07
N PHE A 308 -9.22 12.34 2.20
CA PHE A 308 -7.85 12.65 1.78
C PHE A 308 -7.17 11.43 1.14
N LEU A 309 -6.12 11.69 0.35
CA LEU A 309 -5.22 10.64 -0.13
C LEU A 309 -4.04 10.50 0.83
N LEU A 310 -3.51 9.28 0.90
CA LEU A 310 -2.25 8.99 1.56
C LEU A 310 -1.32 8.24 0.60
N PHE A 311 -0.03 8.50 0.77
CA PHE A 311 1.06 7.78 0.13
C PHE A 311 2.10 7.45 1.19
N ILE A 312 2.54 6.19 1.25
CA ILE A 312 3.71 5.81 2.06
C ILE A 312 4.85 5.58 1.10
N ARG A 313 5.95 6.34 1.26
CA ARG A 313 7.08 6.32 0.33
C ARG A 313 8.40 6.07 1.04
N GLU A 314 9.37 5.51 0.33
CA GLU A 314 10.78 5.59 0.71
C GLU A 314 11.36 6.88 0.13
N ALA A 315 11.89 7.74 1.00
CA ALA A 315 12.20 9.12 0.66
C ALA A 315 13.46 9.29 -0.21
N THR A 316 14.37 8.31 -0.22
CA THR A 316 15.62 8.37 -0.99
C THR A 316 15.42 8.01 -2.47
N LEU A 317 14.54 7.04 -2.74
CA LEU A 317 14.23 6.48 -4.04
C LEU A 317 12.90 6.99 -4.60
N ASN A 318 12.13 7.74 -3.80
CA ASN A 318 10.76 8.16 -4.10
C ASN A 318 9.83 7.00 -4.48
N THR A 319 10.12 5.80 -3.97
CA THR A 319 9.29 4.62 -4.25
C THR A 319 8.02 4.66 -3.42
N ILE A 320 6.87 4.65 -4.08
CA ILE A 320 5.56 4.52 -3.44
C ILE A 320 5.37 3.06 -3.03
N ILE A 321 5.27 2.82 -1.73
CA ILE A 321 5.07 1.49 -1.13
C ILE A 321 3.57 1.25 -0.93
N PHE A 322 2.85 2.26 -0.46
CA PHE A 322 1.39 2.25 -0.34
C PHE A 322 0.79 3.51 -0.93
N MET A 323 -0.40 3.37 -1.47
CA MET A 323 -1.28 4.49 -1.79
C MET A 323 -2.70 4.14 -1.38
N GLY A 324 -3.46 5.13 -0.94
CA GLY A 324 -4.82 4.90 -0.49
C GLY A 324 -5.64 6.17 -0.38
N ARG A 325 -6.94 5.97 -0.24
CA ARG A 325 -7.92 7.02 0.07
C ARG A 325 -8.55 6.71 1.42
N ILE A 326 -8.57 7.70 2.30
CA ILE A 326 -9.36 7.66 3.53
C ILE A 326 -10.64 8.43 3.27
N ALA A 327 -11.70 7.71 2.93
CA ALA A 327 -13.03 8.30 2.71
C ALA A 327 -13.90 8.24 3.97
N ASP A 328 -13.66 7.22 4.81
CA ASP A 328 -14.36 6.98 6.07
C ASP A 328 -13.36 6.37 7.07
N PRO A 329 -12.89 7.15 8.07
CA PRO A 329 -12.04 6.66 9.15
C PRO A 329 -12.83 6.21 10.38
N CYS A 330 -14.16 6.27 10.31
CA CYS A 330 -15.05 5.57 11.23
C CYS A 330 -15.01 4.06 10.90
#